data_AF-A0A165DUX4-F1
#
_entry.id   AF-A0A165DUX4-F1
#
_cell.length_a   1.000
_cell.length_b   1.000
_cell.length_c   1.000
_cell.angle_alpha   90.00
_cell.angle_beta   90.00
_cell.angle_gamma   90.00
#
_symmetry.space_group_name_H-M   'P 1'
#
loop_
_entity.id
_entity.type
_entity.pdbx_description
1 polymer ?
#
loop_
_entity_poly.entity_id
_entity_poly.type
_entity_poly.pdbx_seq_one_letter_code
_entity_poly.pdbx_strand_id
1 'polypeptide(L)'
;MTRIFRQKEEKFLKMLAEVRVAAVGPESAQLLRDLERPVKWPDGVVPVELYTHVDLVLAANQRKLDSILAPQVTYKAEDTYVATPLSRKVALRLFDKMHPLASLSLKIGAKVVLIRNLHRDSPLVKGRFGYVRGFATNRLWQLRDCKVDEFTVEELSSVPPSTMDDYGETIYPIVEFEPIGDFDAVCALVEAQDWIVEDYKKRMVGERHQDGR
;
A
#
# COMPACT_ATOMS: atom_id res chain seq x y z
N MET A 1 7.47 -25.10 -15.42
CA MET A 1 6.80 -23.84 -15.84
C MET A 1 7.76 -23.04 -16.71
N THR A 2 7.48 -22.89 -18.01
CA THR A 2 8.41 -22.25 -18.98
C THR A 2 7.79 -21.06 -19.74
N ARG A 3 6.52 -20.71 -19.50
CA ARG A 3 5.86 -19.59 -20.17
C ARG A 3 5.79 -18.36 -19.27
N ILE A 4 6.45 -17.29 -19.68
CA ILE A 4 6.41 -15.97 -19.02
C ILE A 4 5.24 -15.20 -19.65
N PHE A 5 4.20 -14.91 -18.87
CA PHE A 5 2.98 -14.25 -19.35
C PHE A 5 3.02 -12.72 -19.21
N ARG A 6 3.99 -12.17 -18.47
CA ARG A 6 4.04 -10.72 -18.14
C ARG A 6 4.62 -9.85 -19.26
N GLN A 7 5.54 -10.35 -20.06
CA GLN A 7 6.21 -9.57 -21.11
C GLN A 7 6.23 -10.33 -22.43
N LYS A 8 5.86 -9.67 -23.52
CA LYS A 8 5.75 -10.29 -24.86
C LYS A 8 6.99 -10.10 -25.73
N GLU A 9 7.82 -9.11 -25.42
CA GLU A 9 8.97 -8.73 -26.24
C GLU A 9 10.14 -9.70 -26.07
N GLU A 10 10.49 -10.40 -27.15
CA GLU A 10 11.52 -11.45 -27.14
C GLU A 10 12.89 -10.95 -26.68
N LYS A 11 13.31 -9.77 -27.14
CA LYS A 11 14.57 -9.14 -26.72
C LYS A 11 14.61 -8.86 -25.21
N PHE A 12 13.50 -8.43 -24.64
CA PHE A 12 13.37 -8.18 -23.20
C PHE A 12 13.40 -9.49 -22.41
N LEU A 13 12.70 -10.53 -22.88
CA LEU A 13 12.71 -11.85 -22.26
C LEU A 13 14.11 -12.48 -22.26
N LYS A 14 14.85 -12.36 -23.37
CA LYS A 14 16.24 -12.82 -23.48
C LYS A 14 17.13 -12.12 -22.44
N MET A 15 17.08 -10.79 -22.39
CA MET A 15 17.83 -10.00 -21.40
C MET A 15 17.50 -10.42 -19.96
N LEU A 16 16.21 -10.59 -19.62
CA LEU A 16 15.81 -11.04 -18.29
C LEU A 16 16.32 -12.45 -17.95
N ALA A 17 16.33 -13.36 -18.94
CA ALA A 17 16.86 -14.70 -18.77
C ALA A 17 18.37 -14.69 -18.53
N GLU A 18 19.12 -13.86 -19.26
CA GLU A 18 20.57 -13.67 -19.08
C GLU A 18 20.92 -13.09 -17.70
N VAL A 19 20.18 -12.05 -17.26
CA VAL A 19 20.33 -11.47 -15.91
C VAL A 19 20.07 -12.51 -14.83
N ARG A 20 19.06 -13.37 -15.00
CA ARG A 20 18.71 -14.43 -14.03
C ARG A 20 19.85 -15.41 -13.77
N VAL A 21 20.66 -15.72 -14.78
CA VAL A 21 21.80 -16.66 -14.67
C VAL A 21 23.15 -15.94 -14.50
N ALA A 22 23.12 -14.61 -14.35
CA ALA A 22 24.31 -13.76 -14.26
C ALA A 22 25.27 -13.87 -15.46
N ALA A 23 24.74 -14.14 -16.66
CA ALA A 23 25.50 -14.25 -17.91
C ALA A 23 25.00 -13.23 -18.94
N VAL A 24 25.22 -11.94 -18.66
CA VAL A 24 24.71 -10.82 -19.47
C VAL A 24 25.58 -10.62 -20.71
N GLY A 25 25.00 -10.81 -21.90
CA GLY A 25 25.68 -10.59 -23.17
C GLY A 25 25.79 -9.09 -23.53
N PRO A 26 26.60 -8.73 -24.55
CA PRO A 26 26.81 -7.34 -24.94
C PRO A 26 25.52 -6.60 -25.35
N GLU A 27 24.61 -7.29 -26.05
CA GLU A 27 23.32 -6.75 -26.49
C GLU A 27 22.43 -6.39 -25.28
N SER A 28 22.27 -7.32 -24.34
CA SER A 28 21.50 -7.12 -23.11
C SER A 28 22.11 -6.05 -22.21
N ALA A 29 23.45 -5.99 -22.12
CA ALA A 29 24.14 -4.96 -21.36
C ALA A 29 23.91 -3.57 -21.96
N GLN A 30 23.89 -3.44 -23.30
CA GLN A 30 23.55 -2.18 -23.94
C GLN A 30 22.09 -1.79 -23.70
N LEU A 31 21.17 -2.75 -23.84
CA LEU A 31 19.75 -2.51 -23.59
C LEU A 31 19.49 -2.03 -22.15
N LEU A 32 20.17 -2.59 -21.14
CA LEU A 32 20.06 -2.12 -19.75
C LEU A 32 20.55 -0.68 -19.58
N ARG A 33 21.67 -0.30 -20.22
CA ARG A 33 22.19 1.07 -20.17
C ARG A 33 21.22 2.07 -20.81
N ASP A 34 20.58 1.68 -21.91
CA ASP A 34 19.60 2.54 -22.60
C ASP A 34 18.35 2.82 -21.73
N LEU A 35 18.09 2.00 -20.71
CA LEU A 35 16.99 2.20 -19.76
C LEU A 35 17.27 3.25 -18.67
N GLU A 36 18.52 3.74 -18.52
CA GLU A 36 18.87 4.80 -17.56
C GLU A 36 18.26 6.16 -17.91
N ARG A 37 17.79 6.32 -19.15
CA ARG A 37 17.14 7.54 -19.62
C ARG A 37 15.90 7.88 -18.74
N PRO A 38 15.64 9.17 -18.46
CA PRO A 38 14.41 9.60 -17.80
C PRO A 38 13.16 9.14 -18.58
N VAL A 39 12.22 8.49 -17.89
CA VAL A 39 10.94 8.07 -18.47
C VAL A 39 9.94 9.22 -18.34
N LYS A 40 9.35 9.63 -19.46
CA LYS A 40 8.16 10.48 -19.45
C LYS A 40 6.94 9.60 -19.27
N TRP A 41 6.25 9.78 -18.15
CA TRP A 41 5.02 9.07 -17.86
C TRP A 41 3.82 9.83 -18.44
N PRO A 42 2.79 9.13 -18.92
CA PRO A 42 1.52 9.76 -19.24
C PRO A 42 0.95 10.50 -18.02
N ASP A 43 0.15 11.52 -18.27
CA ASP A 43 -0.51 12.27 -17.20
C ASP A 43 -1.34 11.34 -16.30
N GLY A 44 -1.23 11.52 -14.99
CA GLY A 44 -1.91 10.70 -13.99
C GLY A 44 -1.22 9.36 -13.65
N VAL A 45 -0.15 8.96 -14.35
CA VAL A 45 0.58 7.73 -14.03
C VAL A 45 1.64 8.01 -12.97
N VAL A 46 1.43 7.47 -11.76
CA VAL A 46 2.45 7.48 -10.70
C VAL A 46 3.25 6.17 -10.76
N PRO A 47 4.55 6.23 -11.11
CA PRO A 47 5.40 5.04 -11.20
C PRO A 47 5.75 4.49 -9.81
N VAL A 48 5.92 3.17 -9.77
CA VAL A 48 6.45 2.46 -8.60
C VAL A 48 7.97 2.47 -8.70
N GLU A 49 8.63 3.06 -7.71
CA GLU A 49 10.08 3.06 -7.59
C GLU A 49 10.52 1.86 -6.74
N LEU A 50 11.60 1.20 -7.17
CA LEU A 50 12.16 0.05 -6.48
C LEU A 50 13.51 0.44 -5.89
N TYR A 51 13.70 0.14 -4.60
CA TYR A 51 14.94 0.39 -3.87
C TYR A 51 15.41 -0.88 -3.16
N THR A 52 16.72 -0.97 -2.91
CA THR A 52 17.34 -2.08 -2.19
C THR A 52 17.17 -1.98 -0.68
N HIS A 53 17.06 -0.77 -0.13
CA HIS A 53 16.95 -0.51 1.31
C HIS A 53 15.62 0.13 1.67
N VAL A 54 15.07 -0.25 2.83
CA VAL A 54 13.73 0.16 3.30
C VAL A 54 13.67 1.66 3.61
N ASP A 55 14.73 2.23 4.19
CA ASP A 55 14.84 3.67 4.47
C ASP A 55 14.74 4.52 3.19
N LEU A 56 15.33 4.06 2.08
CA LEU A 56 15.18 4.72 0.78
C LEU A 56 13.75 4.65 0.25
N VAL A 57 13.06 3.52 0.43
CA VAL A 57 11.63 3.38 0.09
C VAL A 57 10.79 4.35 0.91
N LEU A 58 11.00 4.42 2.22
CA LEU A 58 10.27 5.32 3.12
C LEU A 58 10.51 6.79 2.75
N ALA A 59 11.76 7.18 2.51
CA ALA A 59 12.11 8.53 2.11
C ALA A 59 11.50 8.91 0.74
N ALA A 60 11.46 7.98 -0.22
CA ALA A 60 10.82 8.20 -1.52
C ALA A 60 9.29 8.35 -1.40
N ASN A 61 8.65 7.47 -0.62
CA ASN A 61 7.21 7.56 -0.37
C ASN A 61 6.84 8.84 0.37
N GLN A 62 7.63 9.24 1.37
CA GLN A 62 7.40 10.50 2.09
C GLN A 62 7.53 11.71 1.17
N ARG A 63 8.57 11.79 0.33
CA ARG A 63 8.70 12.87 -0.67
C ARG A 63 7.50 12.94 -1.61
N LYS A 64 6.98 11.79 -2.05
CA LYS A 64 5.76 11.73 -2.88
C LYS A 64 4.54 12.21 -2.11
N LEU A 65 4.36 11.79 -0.86
CA LEU A 65 3.26 12.25 -0.01
C LEU A 65 3.34 13.76 0.28
N ASP A 66 4.53 14.29 0.52
CA ASP A 66 4.77 15.71 0.78
C ASP A 66 4.44 16.58 -0.44
N SER A 67 4.65 16.05 -1.65
CA SER A 67 4.31 16.75 -2.91
C SER A 67 2.80 16.92 -3.13
N ILE A 68 1.96 16.17 -2.40
CA ILE A 68 0.50 16.27 -2.49
C ILE A 68 0.03 17.46 -1.64
N LEU A 69 -0.58 18.45 -2.30
CA LEU A 69 -1.16 19.65 -1.71
C LEU A 69 -2.53 19.38 -1.08
N ALA A 70 -2.58 18.44 -0.14
CA ALA A 70 -3.76 18.14 0.66
C ALA A 70 -3.36 17.96 2.13
N PRO A 71 -4.26 18.27 3.08
CA PRO A 71 -4.04 17.98 4.49
C PRO A 71 -3.82 16.49 4.73
N GLN A 72 -3.00 16.17 5.73
CA GLN A 72 -2.63 14.80 6.09
C GLN A 72 -3.48 14.29 7.24
N VAL A 73 -3.94 13.03 7.11
CA VAL A 73 -4.53 12.25 8.21
C VAL A 73 -3.53 11.15 8.58
N THR A 74 -3.29 10.96 9.88
CA THR A 74 -2.31 9.98 10.37
C THR A 74 -2.96 8.97 11.29
N TYR A 75 -2.93 7.71 10.87
CA TYR A 75 -3.42 6.55 11.61
C TYR A 75 -2.27 5.93 12.41
N LYS A 76 -2.50 5.67 13.70
CA LYS A 76 -1.49 5.11 14.61
C LYS A 76 -1.89 3.70 15.02
N ALA A 77 -0.93 2.79 15.02
CA ALA A 77 -1.15 1.43 15.48
C ALA A 77 -0.79 1.29 16.97
N GLU A 78 -1.53 0.40 17.63
CA GLU A 78 -1.27 -0.06 18.98
C GLU A 78 -0.67 -1.48 18.93
N ASP A 79 0.47 -1.66 19.58
CA ASP A 79 1.17 -2.95 19.66
C ASP A 79 0.92 -3.59 21.02
N THR A 80 0.34 -4.80 21.03
CA THR A 80 0.17 -5.64 22.22
C THR A 80 1.20 -6.76 22.22
N TYR A 81 1.69 -7.14 23.40
CA TYR A 81 2.76 -8.13 23.54
C TYR A 81 2.25 -9.36 24.28
N VAL A 82 2.55 -10.54 23.75
CA VAL A 82 2.33 -11.81 24.44
C VAL A 82 3.61 -12.18 25.20
N ALA A 83 3.48 -12.93 26.29
CA ALA A 83 4.64 -13.48 26.99
C ALA A 83 5.41 -14.44 26.06
N THR A 84 6.64 -14.08 25.70
CA THR A 84 7.52 -14.90 24.86
C THR A 84 8.87 -15.10 25.53
N PRO A 85 9.62 -16.15 25.17
CA PRO A 85 11.01 -16.32 25.61
C PRO A 85 11.99 -15.34 24.94
N LEU A 86 11.53 -14.48 24.02
CA LEU A 86 12.36 -13.46 23.38
C LEU A 86 12.55 -12.26 24.31
N SER A 87 13.73 -11.64 24.27
CA SER A 87 13.92 -10.35 24.92
C SER A 87 13.01 -9.28 24.32
N ARG A 88 12.57 -8.31 25.12
CA ARG A 88 11.76 -7.17 24.67
C ARG A 88 12.37 -6.44 23.47
N LYS A 89 13.70 -6.27 23.45
CA LYS A 89 14.42 -5.65 22.34
C LYS A 89 14.30 -6.44 21.02
N VAL A 90 14.26 -7.76 21.10
CA VAL A 90 14.08 -8.62 19.92
C VAL A 90 12.63 -8.57 19.45
N ALA A 91 11.67 -8.59 20.38
CA ALA A 91 10.24 -8.43 20.05
C ALA A 91 9.98 -7.09 19.33
N LEU A 92 10.46 -5.96 19.88
CA LEU A 92 10.32 -4.64 19.25
C LEU A 92 10.86 -4.61 17.81
N ARG A 93 12.03 -5.22 17.58
CA ARG A 93 12.61 -5.31 16.22
C ARG A 93 11.77 -6.13 15.24
N LEU A 94 10.95 -7.07 15.72
CA LEU A 94 10.02 -7.80 14.85
C LEU A 94 8.88 -6.88 14.41
N PHE A 95 8.33 -6.10 15.34
CA PHE A 95 7.32 -5.07 15.06
C PHE A 95 7.80 -3.98 14.10
N ASP A 96 9.06 -3.53 14.24
CA ASP A 96 9.67 -2.52 13.34
C ASP A 96 9.85 -3.03 11.90
N LYS A 97 10.06 -4.34 11.74
CA LYS A 97 10.26 -4.99 10.43
C LYS A 97 8.96 -5.44 9.77
N MET A 98 7.85 -5.38 10.49
CA MET A 98 6.55 -5.81 10.00
C MET A 98 5.88 -4.72 9.18
N HIS A 99 5.13 -5.16 8.17
CA HIS A 99 4.07 -4.37 7.57
C HIS A 99 2.72 -4.89 8.10
N PRO A 100 1.78 -4.00 8.47
CA PRO A 100 1.77 -2.55 8.28
C PRO A 100 2.67 -1.80 9.26
N LEU A 101 3.00 -0.55 8.90
CA LEU A 101 3.77 0.37 9.73
C LEU A 101 2.97 0.79 10.98
N ALA A 102 3.70 1.16 12.04
CA ALA A 102 3.09 1.67 13.28
C ALA A 102 2.41 3.04 13.11
N SER A 103 2.76 3.79 12.07
CA SER A 103 2.12 5.04 11.71
C SER A 103 1.92 5.08 10.20
N LEU A 104 0.72 5.40 9.76
CA LEU A 104 0.35 5.50 8.35
C LEU A 104 -0.24 6.88 8.09
N SER A 105 0.49 7.70 7.35
CA SER A 105 0.02 9.01 6.91
C SER A 105 -0.57 8.94 5.51
N LEU A 106 -1.77 9.47 5.35
CA LEU A 106 -2.51 9.49 4.10
C LEU A 106 -2.96 10.92 3.76
N LYS A 107 -3.06 11.19 2.46
CA LYS A 107 -3.61 12.41 1.89
C LYS A 107 -4.53 12.03 0.74
N ILE A 108 -5.56 12.83 0.47
CA ILE A 108 -6.39 12.64 -0.74
C ILE A 108 -5.48 12.69 -1.97
N GLY A 109 -5.66 11.73 -2.89
CA GLY A 109 -4.82 11.54 -4.08
C GLY A 109 -3.55 10.72 -3.84
N ALA A 110 -3.24 10.32 -2.59
CA ALA A 110 -2.09 9.46 -2.33
C ALA A 110 -2.28 8.07 -2.95
N LYS A 111 -1.26 7.58 -3.66
CA LYS A 111 -1.23 6.22 -4.19
C LYS A 111 -0.90 5.23 -3.07
N VAL A 112 -1.73 4.21 -2.92
CA VAL A 112 -1.61 3.17 -1.91
C VAL A 112 -1.58 1.79 -2.57
N VAL A 113 -1.14 0.78 -1.83
CA VAL A 113 -1.16 -0.62 -2.25
C VAL A 113 -1.79 -1.47 -1.16
N LEU A 114 -2.70 -2.36 -1.54
CA LEU A 114 -3.33 -3.28 -0.62
C LEU A 114 -2.35 -4.37 -0.19
N ILE A 115 -2.11 -4.52 1.10
CA ILE A 115 -1.11 -5.48 1.63
C ILE A 115 -1.73 -6.79 2.17
N ARG A 116 -3.07 -6.88 2.22
CA ARG A 116 -3.85 -8.02 2.69
C ARG A 116 -5.13 -8.18 1.87
N ASN A 117 -5.55 -9.42 1.61
CA ASN A 117 -6.85 -9.67 0.98
C ASN A 117 -7.98 -9.29 1.95
N LEU A 118 -8.93 -8.46 1.53
CA LEU A 118 -10.03 -8.01 2.40
C LEU A 118 -11.18 -9.02 2.44
N HIS A 119 -11.50 -9.69 1.32
CA HIS A 119 -12.39 -10.85 1.31
C HIS A 119 -11.89 -11.93 0.33
N ARG A 120 -12.26 -13.19 0.60
CA ARG A 120 -11.77 -14.36 -0.15
C ARG A 120 -12.22 -14.36 -1.62
N ASP A 121 -13.41 -13.82 -1.88
CA ASP A 121 -14.04 -13.77 -3.21
C ASP A 121 -14.22 -12.33 -3.72
N SER A 122 -13.50 -11.37 -3.13
CA SER A 122 -13.52 -9.97 -3.56
C SER A 122 -12.39 -9.67 -4.54
N PRO A 123 -12.59 -8.72 -5.46
CA PRO A 123 -11.53 -8.23 -6.33
C PRO A 123 -10.42 -7.45 -5.55
N LEU A 124 -10.58 -7.25 -4.24
CA LEU A 124 -9.61 -6.61 -3.34
C LEU A 124 -8.53 -7.58 -2.85
N VAL A 125 -7.60 -7.87 -3.76
CA VAL A 125 -6.46 -8.76 -3.52
C VAL A 125 -5.17 -7.99 -3.19
N LYS A 126 -4.30 -8.61 -2.41
CA LYS A 126 -2.98 -8.10 -2.07
C LYS A 126 -2.17 -7.75 -3.34
N GLY A 127 -1.53 -6.59 -3.32
CA GLY A 127 -0.73 -6.03 -4.40
C GLY A 127 -1.51 -5.11 -5.33
N ARG A 128 -2.82 -4.98 -5.15
CA ARG A 128 -3.65 -4.05 -5.93
C ARG A 128 -3.38 -2.61 -5.50
N PHE A 129 -3.10 -1.74 -6.48
CA PHE A 129 -2.91 -0.31 -6.26
C PHE A 129 -4.25 0.43 -6.17
N GLY A 130 -4.25 1.57 -5.49
CA GLY A 130 -5.39 2.47 -5.45
C GLY A 130 -4.99 3.89 -5.08
N TYR A 131 -5.99 4.78 -5.05
CA TYR A 131 -5.84 6.17 -4.65
C TYR A 131 -6.83 6.50 -3.54
N VAL A 132 -6.37 7.24 -2.54
CA VAL A 132 -7.25 7.78 -1.49
C VAL A 132 -8.17 8.82 -2.13
N ARG A 133 -9.48 8.62 -2.02
CA ARG A 133 -10.51 9.52 -2.57
C ARG A 133 -11.12 10.46 -1.53
N GLY A 134 -11.13 10.05 -0.27
CA GLY A 134 -11.69 10.81 0.81
C GLY A 134 -11.62 10.03 2.12
N PHE A 135 -12.32 10.53 3.12
CA PHE A 135 -12.38 9.96 4.45
C PHE A 135 -13.82 9.97 4.94
N ALA A 136 -14.30 8.86 5.51
CA ALA A 136 -15.67 8.76 6.00
C ALA A 136 -15.76 7.82 7.20
N THR A 137 -16.75 8.05 8.07
CA THR A 137 -17.11 7.03 9.07
C THR A 137 -17.86 5.89 8.38
N ASN A 138 -17.90 4.74 9.05
CA ASN A 138 -18.68 3.59 8.54
C ASN A 138 -20.17 3.97 8.36
N ARG A 139 -20.72 4.78 9.27
CA ARG A 139 -22.09 5.26 9.20
C ARG A 139 -22.34 6.11 7.94
N LEU A 140 -21.48 7.08 7.66
CA LEU A 140 -21.62 7.92 6.47
C LEU A 140 -21.50 7.08 5.18
N TRP A 141 -20.56 6.13 5.15
CA TRP A 141 -20.40 5.20 4.03
C TRP A 141 -21.67 4.38 3.77
N GLN A 142 -22.32 3.86 4.82
CA GLN A 142 -23.59 3.14 4.70
C GLN A 142 -24.75 4.04 4.24
N LEU A 143 -24.81 5.29 4.71
CA LEU A 143 -25.81 6.27 4.26
C LEU A 143 -25.65 6.69 2.79
N ARG A 144 -24.54 6.32 2.17
CA ARG A 144 -24.19 6.54 0.76
C ARG A 144 -24.20 5.22 -0.02
N ASP A 145 -24.96 4.24 0.47
CA ASP A 145 -25.13 2.91 -0.14
C ASP A 145 -23.80 2.19 -0.46
N CYS A 146 -22.75 2.47 0.32
CA CYS A 146 -21.40 1.96 0.10
C CYS A 146 -20.83 2.28 -1.30
N LYS A 147 -21.20 3.43 -1.87
CA LYS A 147 -20.77 3.88 -3.19
C LYS A 147 -20.16 5.26 -3.10
N VAL A 148 -18.98 5.42 -3.71
CA VAL A 148 -18.31 6.73 -3.77
C VAL A 148 -19.10 7.75 -4.59
N ASP A 149 -19.85 7.29 -5.60
CA ASP A 149 -20.61 8.15 -6.51
C ASP A 149 -21.78 8.89 -5.84
N GLU A 150 -22.21 8.41 -4.67
CA GLU A 150 -23.27 9.05 -3.88
C GLU A 150 -22.73 10.20 -3.01
N PHE A 151 -21.40 10.35 -2.89
CA PHE A 151 -20.78 11.44 -2.14
C PHE A 151 -20.70 12.72 -2.98
N THR A 152 -20.89 13.88 -2.35
CA THR A 152 -20.63 15.15 -3.02
C THR A 152 -19.12 15.45 -3.12
N VAL A 153 -18.74 16.36 -4.00
CA VAL A 153 -17.35 16.83 -4.14
C VAL A 153 -16.86 17.43 -2.83
N GLU A 154 -17.71 18.19 -2.15
CA GLU A 154 -17.40 18.79 -0.84
C GLU A 154 -17.13 17.71 0.21
N GLU A 155 -17.96 16.67 0.28
CA GLU A 155 -17.78 15.55 1.21
C GLU A 155 -16.46 14.81 0.97
N LEU A 156 -16.12 14.50 -0.28
CA LEU A 156 -14.86 13.81 -0.61
C LEU A 156 -13.62 14.69 -0.40
N SER A 157 -13.75 16.01 -0.59
CA SER A 157 -12.66 16.97 -0.39
C SER A 157 -12.41 17.33 1.08
N SER A 158 -13.37 17.03 1.96
CA SER A 158 -13.26 17.28 3.39
C SER A 158 -12.22 16.36 4.02
N VAL A 159 -11.17 16.94 4.61
CA VAL A 159 -10.16 16.18 5.34
C VAL A 159 -10.40 16.37 6.84
N PRO A 160 -10.64 15.29 7.59
CA PRO A 160 -10.89 15.39 9.02
C PRO A 160 -9.61 15.81 9.77
N PRO A 161 -9.73 16.58 10.86
CA PRO A 161 -8.58 16.99 11.66
C PRO A 161 -7.98 15.84 12.49
N SER A 162 -8.72 14.74 12.64
CA SER A 162 -8.33 13.56 13.42
C SER A 162 -8.86 12.28 12.76
N THR A 163 -8.50 11.12 13.30
CA THR A 163 -9.01 9.81 12.88
C THR A 163 -10.35 9.44 13.53
N MET A 164 -10.92 10.34 14.35
CA MET A 164 -12.27 10.26 14.88
C MET A 164 -13.07 11.53 14.56
N ASP A 165 -14.39 11.37 14.50
CA ASP A 165 -15.32 12.50 14.48
C ASP A 165 -15.66 13.01 15.89
N ASP A 166 -16.48 14.06 15.95
CA ASP A 166 -16.92 14.70 17.20
C ASP A 166 -17.80 13.77 18.07
N TYR A 167 -18.29 12.66 17.52
CA TYR A 167 -19.11 11.65 18.19
C TYR A 167 -18.27 10.42 18.62
N GLY A 168 -16.97 10.40 18.32
CA GLY A 168 -16.08 9.28 18.60
C GLY A 168 -16.21 8.11 17.62
N GLU A 169 -16.84 8.31 16.46
CA GLU A 169 -16.81 7.34 15.37
C GLU A 169 -15.46 7.41 14.64
N THR A 170 -14.85 6.23 14.43
CA THR A 170 -13.62 6.14 13.64
C THR A 170 -13.87 6.52 12.19
N ILE A 171 -12.99 7.36 11.66
CA ILE A 171 -12.98 7.77 10.27
C ILE A 171 -11.96 6.91 9.51
N TYR A 172 -12.39 6.34 8.39
CA TYR A 172 -11.58 5.46 7.55
C TYR A 172 -11.33 6.08 6.17
N PRO A 173 -10.22 5.73 5.51
CA PRO A 173 -9.97 6.17 4.14
C PRO A 173 -10.90 5.44 3.15
N ILE A 174 -11.49 6.21 2.24
CA ILE A 174 -12.12 5.68 1.03
C ILE A 174 -11.02 5.55 -0.02
N VAL A 175 -10.83 4.35 -0.55
CA VAL A 175 -9.81 4.06 -1.55
C VAL A 175 -10.47 3.53 -2.82
N GLU A 176 -10.16 4.16 -3.95
CA GLU A 176 -10.47 3.62 -5.27
C GLU A 176 -9.31 2.76 -5.75
N PHE A 177 -9.52 1.46 -5.88
CA PHE A 177 -8.52 0.52 -6.36
C PHE A 177 -8.56 0.40 -7.88
N GLU A 178 -7.39 0.55 -8.52
CA GLU A 178 -7.17 0.45 -9.97
C GLU A 178 -7.66 -0.92 -10.51
N PRO A 179 -8.18 -1.01 -11.74
CA PRO A 179 -8.60 -2.30 -12.32
C PRO A 179 -7.43 -3.30 -12.39
N ILE A 180 -7.71 -4.59 -12.24
CA ILE A 180 -6.70 -5.64 -12.29
C ILE A 180 -7.23 -6.90 -12.98
N GLY A 181 -6.55 -7.33 -14.05
CA GLY A 181 -7.01 -8.46 -14.85
C GLY A 181 -8.40 -8.18 -15.41
N ASP A 182 -9.36 -9.06 -15.09
CA ASP A 182 -10.77 -8.94 -15.50
C ASP A 182 -11.64 -8.20 -14.47
N PHE A 183 -11.04 -7.66 -13.41
CA PHE A 183 -11.77 -6.92 -12.37
C PHE A 183 -11.70 -5.42 -12.62
N ASP A 184 -12.87 -4.79 -12.72
CA ASP A 184 -13.01 -3.33 -12.81
C ASP A 184 -12.49 -2.61 -11.57
N ALA A 185 -12.32 -1.29 -11.69
CA ALA A 185 -12.02 -0.42 -10.56
C ALA A 185 -13.08 -0.58 -9.47
N VAL A 186 -12.66 -0.56 -8.21
CA VAL A 186 -13.58 -0.75 -7.07
C VAL A 186 -13.24 0.23 -5.96
N CYS A 187 -14.25 0.89 -5.42
CA CYS A 187 -14.11 1.73 -4.24
C CYS A 187 -14.45 0.93 -2.99
N ALA A 188 -13.69 1.15 -1.92
CA ALA A 188 -13.96 0.56 -0.62
C ALA A 188 -13.61 1.52 0.51
N LEU A 189 -14.38 1.45 1.58
CA LEU A 189 -13.98 1.98 2.88
C LEU A 189 -12.98 1.00 3.51
N VAL A 190 -11.75 1.44 3.72
CA VAL A 190 -10.68 0.55 4.20
C VAL A 190 -10.58 0.63 5.71
N GLU A 191 -11.22 -0.33 6.37
CA GLU A 191 -11.21 -0.45 7.83
C GLU A 191 -9.86 -0.92 8.38
N ALA A 192 -9.63 -0.61 9.65
CA ALA A 192 -8.54 -1.14 10.44
C ALA A 192 -8.50 -2.68 10.42
N GLN A 193 -7.31 -3.26 10.51
CA GLN A 193 -7.12 -4.69 10.55
C GLN A 193 -6.11 -5.06 11.65
N ASP A 194 -6.32 -6.24 12.25
CA ASP A 194 -5.39 -6.83 13.22
C ASP A 194 -4.29 -7.64 12.53
N TRP A 195 -3.08 -7.51 13.07
CA TRP A 195 -1.89 -8.14 12.51
C TRP A 195 -1.16 -8.93 13.57
N ILE A 196 -1.04 -10.24 13.36
CA ILE A 196 -0.27 -11.11 14.24
C ILE A 196 1.21 -10.96 13.92
N VAL A 197 2.01 -10.67 14.94
CA VAL A 197 3.48 -10.61 14.83
C VAL A 197 4.04 -11.95 15.28
N GLU A 198 4.75 -12.63 14.39
CA GLU A 198 5.34 -13.94 14.67
C GLU A 198 6.87 -13.89 14.67
N ASP A 199 7.48 -14.79 15.44
CA ASP A 199 8.92 -15.03 15.36
C ASP A 199 9.29 -15.96 14.19
N TYR A 200 10.59 -16.20 14.01
CA TYR A 200 11.11 -17.09 12.96
C TYR A 200 10.65 -18.56 13.08
N LYS A 201 10.09 -18.97 14.23
CA LYS A 201 9.48 -20.29 14.47
C LYS A 201 7.96 -20.25 14.34
N LYS A 202 7.37 -19.15 13.83
CA LYS A 202 5.92 -18.92 13.75
C LYS A 202 5.20 -18.94 15.10
N ARG A 203 5.90 -18.55 16.17
CA ARG A 203 5.27 -18.35 17.48
C ARG A 203 4.81 -16.91 17.56
N MET A 204 3.58 -16.72 18.02
CA MET A 204 3.02 -15.40 18.25
C MET A 204 3.84 -14.63 19.29
N VAL A 205 4.22 -13.41 18.93
CA VAL A 205 4.96 -12.46 19.76
C VAL A 205 4.03 -11.37 20.28
N GLY A 206 2.98 -11.06 19.52
CA GLY A 206 2.04 -10.01 19.84
C GLY A 206 1.10 -9.72 18.68
N GLU A 207 0.30 -8.68 18.83
CA GLU A 207 -0.61 -8.19 17.80
C GLU A 207 -0.38 -6.70 17.59
N ARG A 208 -0.55 -6.26 16.35
CA ARG A 208 -0.63 -4.85 15.99
C ARG A 208 -2.06 -4.56 15.55
N HIS A 209 -2.75 -3.74 16.34
CA HIS A 209 -4.06 -3.19 15.99
C HIS A 209 -3.83 -1.83 15.34
N GLN A 210 -4.29 -1.62 14.10
CA GLN A 210 -4.24 -0.28 13.51
C GLN A 210 -5.41 0.53 14.06
N ASP A 211 -5.20 1.30 15.11
CA ASP A 211 -6.29 2.07 15.71
C ASP A 211 -6.53 3.39 14.95
N GLY A 212 -7.77 3.88 15.03
CA GLY A 212 -8.15 5.24 14.68
C GLY A 212 -8.18 6.17 15.90
N ARG A 213 -7.65 5.75 17.05
CA ARG A 213 -7.53 6.54 18.28
C ARG A 213 -6.43 7.60 18.28
#